data_AF-A0A3D9UVU5-F1
#
_entry.id   AF-A0A3D9UVU5-F1
#
_cell.length_a   1.000
_cell.length_b   1.000
_cell.length_c   1.000
_cell.angle_alpha   90.00
_cell.angle_beta   90.00
_cell.angle_gamma   90.00
#
_symmetry.space_group_name_H-M   'P 1'
#
loop_
_entity.id
_entity.type
_entity.pdbx_description
1 polymer ?
#
loop_
_entity_poly.entity_id
_entity_poly.type
_entity_poly.pdbx_seq_one_letter_code
_entity_poly.pdbx_strand_id
1 'polypeptide(L)'
;MVFQIVGVGSLGVFNDIQVYGNRMNHLIGDDGILQVKDGDYELFDNKGEFIPDIHNGSLKIRDHHFEYQFTEEDYANNGIEVKTKESYPTYFLRMLATNEEARKLLWWDKEEILEEFGLKGDWEVAYETEEWQHVEEEKVSENEFFQSVAAAIEKQDPSVIVDKDANTHWKN
;
A
#
# COMPACT_ATOMS: atom_id res chain seq x y z
N MET A 1 -7.36 14.46 3.60
CA MET A 1 -6.12 13.89 3.04
C MET A 1 -5.96 12.52 3.66
N VAL A 2 -5.71 11.51 2.83
CA VAL A 2 -5.54 10.13 3.25
C VAL A 2 -4.19 9.65 2.75
N PHE A 3 -3.45 8.94 3.60
CA PHE A 3 -2.27 8.17 3.19
C PHE A 3 -2.50 6.71 3.55
N GLN A 4 -2.25 5.82 2.60
CA GLN A 4 -2.30 4.38 2.82
C GLN A 4 -0.91 3.79 2.59
N ILE A 5 -0.45 2.95 3.51
CA ILE A 5 0.86 2.29 3.42
C ILE A 5 0.64 0.80 3.68
N VAL A 6 0.80 -0.01 2.63
CA VAL A 6 0.79 -1.47 2.75
C VAL A 6 2.21 -1.95 2.95
N GLY A 7 2.46 -2.63 4.07
CA GLY A 7 3.79 -3.04 4.48
C GLY A 7 3.80 -4.40 5.17
N VAL A 8 5.02 -4.88 5.46
CA VAL A 8 5.22 -6.06 6.30
C VAL A 8 5.87 -5.62 7.60
N GLY A 9 5.26 -6.04 8.71
CA GLY A 9 5.76 -5.82 10.07
C GLY A 9 6.03 -7.14 10.77
N SER A 10 6.41 -7.07 12.05
CA SER A 10 6.70 -8.26 12.87
C SER A 10 5.48 -9.15 13.12
N LEU A 11 4.27 -8.66 12.85
CA LEU A 11 3.00 -9.36 13.08
C LEU A 11 2.33 -9.85 11.79
N GLY A 12 2.85 -9.48 10.61
CA GLY A 12 2.21 -9.82 9.33
C GLY A 12 2.24 -8.67 8.33
N VAL A 13 1.39 -8.77 7.31
CA VAL A 13 1.10 -7.69 6.37
C VAL A 13 0.07 -6.78 7.00
N PHE A 14 0.25 -5.47 6.86
CA PHE A 14 -0.70 -4.47 7.35
C PHE A 14 -0.93 -3.38 6.30
N ASN A 15 -2.12 -2.79 6.32
CA ASN A 15 -2.40 -1.51 5.67
C ASN A 15 -2.59 -0.42 6.74
N ASP A 16 -1.65 0.51 6.82
CA ASP A 16 -1.73 1.68 7.69
C ASP A 16 -2.42 2.82 6.93
N ILE A 17 -3.61 3.21 7.40
CA ILE A 17 -4.43 4.26 6.81
C ILE A 17 -4.44 5.48 7.75
N GLN A 18 -3.82 6.56 7.30
CA GLN A 18 -3.74 7.83 8.04
C GLN A 18 -4.67 8.86 7.41
N VAL A 19 -5.60 9.41 8.19
CA VAL A 19 -6.57 10.39 7.73
C VAL A 19 -6.40 11.72 8.46
N TYR A 20 -6.14 12.76 7.67
CA TYR A 20 -5.94 14.14 8.13
C TYR A 20 -6.98 15.09 7.55
N GLY A 21 -7.55 15.94 8.40
CA GLY A 21 -8.48 17.00 8.03
C GLY A 21 -8.64 18.05 9.13
N ASN A 22 -9.39 19.11 8.84
CA ASN A 22 -9.56 20.30 9.69
C ASN A 22 -10.03 19.99 11.14
N ARG A 23 -10.66 18.82 11.36
CA ARG A 23 -11.09 18.33 12.70
C ARG A 23 -10.93 16.81 12.85
N MET A 24 -10.11 16.21 12.01
CA MET A 24 -10.00 14.76 11.90
C MET A 24 -8.52 14.38 11.84
N ASN A 25 -8.09 13.56 12.77
CA ASN A 25 -6.78 12.93 12.75
C ASN A 25 -6.97 11.51 13.29
N HIS A 26 -6.95 10.53 12.39
CA HIS A 26 -7.16 9.13 12.72
C HIS A 26 -6.12 8.25 12.04
N LEU A 27 -5.84 7.13 12.70
CA LEU A 27 -5.03 6.05 12.20
C LEU A 27 -5.87 4.78 12.31
N ILE A 28 -5.97 4.05 11.20
CA ILE A 28 -6.45 2.67 11.16
C ILE A 28 -5.25 1.80 10.77
N GLY A 29 -5.10 0.67 11.45
CA GLY A 29 -4.24 -0.42 11.00
C GLY A 29 -5.12 -1.61 10.66
N ASP A 30 -5.12 -2.03 9.40
CA ASP A 30 -5.73 -3.29 8.96
C ASP A 30 -4.64 -4.36 8.88
N ASP A 31 -4.54 -5.17 9.93
CA ASP A 31 -3.63 -6.31 10.04
C ASP A 31 -4.29 -7.64 9.61
N GLY A 32 -5.55 -7.60 9.18
CA GLY A 32 -6.32 -8.76 8.70
C GLY A 32 -6.30 -8.94 7.19
N ILE A 33 -5.59 -8.06 6.48
CA ILE A 33 -5.70 -7.89 5.04
C ILE A 33 -5.28 -9.12 4.23
N LEU A 34 -4.29 -9.86 4.72
CA LEU A 34 -3.71 -11.02 4.04
C LEU A 34 -3.63 -12.22 4.99
N GLN A 35 -4.21 -13.34 4.57
CA GLN A 35 -4.33 -14.58 5.35
C GLN A 35 -3.86 -15.78 4.53
N VAL A 36 -3.29 -16.80 5.18
CA VAL A 36 -2.89 -18.04 4.49
C VAL A 36 -4.12 -18.89 4.16
N LYS A 37 -5.12 -18.89 5.04
CA LYS A 37 -6.41 -19.59 4.92
C LYS A 37 -7.42 -18.97 5.87
N ASP A 38 -8.69 -19.38 5.78
CA ASP A 38 -9.76 -18.86 6.62
C ASP A 38 -9.42 -18.90 8.12
N GLY A 39 -9.35 -17.71 8.73
CA GLY A 39 -9.08 -17.54 10.15
C GLY A 39 -7.62 -17.78 10.55
N ASP A 40 -6.70 -17.94 9.58
CA ASP A 40 -5.26 -18.08 9.81
C ASP A 40 -4.51 -16.92 9.16
N TYR A 41 -4.19 -15.94 10.00
CA TYR A 41 -3.46 -14.71 9.69
C TYR A 41 -1.95 -14.88 9.84
N GLU A 42 -1.48 -16.05 10.28
CA GLU A 42 -0.07 -16.27 10.56
C GLU A 42 0.70 -16.43 9.24
N LEU A 43 1.40 -15.37 8.84
CA LEU A 43 2.35 -15.40 7.72
C LEU A 43 3.75 -15.85 8.15
N PHE A 44 3.96 -15.96 9.45
CA PHE A 44 5.22 -16.35 10.06
C PHE A 44 4.96 -17.49 11.03
N ASP A 45 5.86 -18.48 11.05
CA ASP A 45 5.77 -19.57 12.01
C ASP A 45 6.25 -19.14 13.41
N ASN A 46 6.19 -20.05 14.38
CA ASN A 46 6.65 -19.79 15.75
C ASN A 46 8.15 -19.45 15.89
N LYS A 47 8.93 -19.55 14.81
CA LYS A 47 10.35 -19.17 14.75
C LYS A 47 10.58 -17.87 13.98
N GLY A 48 9.52 -17.27 13.44
CA GLY A 48 9.60 -16.07 12.59
C GLY A 48 9.95 -16.38 11.13
N GLU A 49 9.87 -17.63 10.68
CA GLU A 49 10.08 -17.98 9.27
C GLU A 49 8.81 -17.70 8.46
N PHE A 50 8.96 -17.02 7.32
CA PHE A 50 7.84 -16.73 6.42
C PHE A 50 7.26 -18.03 5.85
N ILE A 51 5.96 -18.24 6.06
CA ILE A 51 5.25 -19.48 5.72
C ILE A 51 4.94 -19.60 4.22
N PRO A 52 4.40 -18.56 3.54
CA PRO A 52 4.05 -18.67 2.12
C PRO A 52 5.27 -18.96 1.23
N ASP A 53 5.08 -19.86 0.27
CA ASP A 53 6.01 -20.02 -0.84
C ASP A 53 5.87 -18.81 -1.78
N ILE A 54 6.96 -18.13 -2.09
CA ILE A 54 6.92 -16.88 -2.87
C ILE A 54 6.63 -17.12 -4.37
N HIS A 55 6.76 -18.35 -4.87
CA HIS A 55 6.60 -18.67 -6.29
C HIS A 55 5.25 -19.27 -6.62
N ASN A 56 4.62 -20.00 -5.71
CA ASN A 56 3.33 -20.61 -6.00
C ASN A 56 2.53 -20.87 -4.72
N GLY A 57 1.23 -20.67 -4.79
CA GLY A 57 0.36 -20.95 -3.66
C GLY A 57 -1.01 -20.31 -3.80
N SER A 58 -1.70 -20.27 -2.68
CA SER A 58 -2.98 -19.60 -2.53
C SER A 58 -3.01 -18.88 -1.19
N LEU A 59 -3.69 -17.76 -1.15
CA LEU A 59 -3.92 -16.97 0.05
C LEU A 59 -5.29 -16.32 -0.03
N LYS A 60 -5.68 -15.61 1.03
CA LYS A 60 -6.89 -14.81 1.07
C LYS A 60 -6.51 -13.34 1.25
N ILE A 61 -7.02 -12.46 0.39
CA ILE A 61 -6.89 -11.00 0.55
C ILE A 61 -8.28 -10.44 0.79
N ARG A 62 -8.54 -9.87 1.97
CA ARG A 62 -9.85 -9.30 2.36
C ARG A 62 -11.04 -10.19 1.97
N ASP A 63 -11.01 -11.42 2.44
CA ASP A 63 -11.97 -12.48 2.15
C ASP A 63 -12.02 -13.05 0.72
N HIS A 64 -11.17 -12.58 -0.19
CA HIS A 64 -11.08 -13.10 -1.55
C HIS A 64 -9.96 -14.13 -1.67
N HIS A 65 -10.30 -15.33 -2.15
CA HIS A 65 -9.30 -16.36 -2.48
C HIS A 65 -8.49 -15.93 -3.69
N PHE A 66 -7.17 -15.93 -3.56
CA PHE A 66 -6.23 -15.52 -4.59
C PHE A 66 -5.17 -16.61 -4.79
N GLU A 67 -5.09 -17.15 -6.00
CA GLU A 67 -4.07 -18.12 -6.40
C GLU A 67 -2.99 -17.41 -7.21
N TYR A 68 -1.73 -17.77 -6.97
CA TYR A 68 -0.61 -17.14 -7.63
C TYR A 68 0.42 -18.16 -8.10
N GLN A 69 1.09 -17.77 -9.18
CA GLN A 69 2.25 -18.45 -9.71
C GLN A 69 3.20 -17.39 -10.28
N PHE A 70 4.31 -17.16 -9.58
CA PHE A 70 5.34 -16.20 -9.91
C PHE A 70 6.66 -16.91 -10.22
N THR A 71 7.25 -16.56 -11.34
CA THR A 71 8.56 -17.05 -11.75
C THR A 71 9.66 -16.07 -11.34
N GLU A 72 10.91 -16.54 -11.27
CA GLU A 72 12.08 -15.67 -11.09
C GLU A 72 12.16 -14.55 -12.15
N GLU A 73 11.70 -14.85 -13.37
CA GLU A 73 11.62 -13.86 -14.45
C GLU A 73 10.59 -12.78 -14.14
N ASP A 74 9.45 -13.12 -13.54
CA ASP A 74 8.44 -12.14 -13.13
C ASP A 74 8.99 -11.19 -12.06
N TYR A 75 9.72 -11.73 -11.07
CA TYR A 75 10.41 -10.93 -10.07
C TYR A 75 11.43 -9.97 -10.71
N ALA A 76 12.30 -10.47 -11.58
CA ALA A 76 13.30 -9.66 -12.27
C ALA A 76 12.66 -8.58 -13.17
N ASN A 77 11.61 -8.93 -13.90
CA ASN A 77 10.85 -8.01 -14.76
C ASN A 77 10.16 -6.89 -13.99
N ASN A 78 9.94 -7.07 -12.68
CA ASN A 78 9.39 -6.07 -11.78
C ASN A 78 10.45 -5.33 -10.94
N GLY A 79 11.74 -5.58 -11.19
CA GLY A 79 12.85 -4.94 -10.46
C GLY A 79 13.06 -5.52 -9.06
N ILE A 80 12.51 -6.69 -8.77
CA ILE A 80 12.61 -7.33 -7.46
C ILE A 80 13.72 -8.40 -7.53
N GLU A 81 14.86 -8.11 -6.92
CA GLU A 81 15.98 -9.06 -6.84
C GLU A 81 15.88 -9.88 -5.54
N VAL A 82 15.49 -11.15 -5.65
CA VAL A 82 15.31 -12.06 -4.52
C VAL A 82 16.67 -12.54 -4.01
N LYS A 83 17.17 -11.93 -2.93
CA LYS A 83 18.51 -12.23 -2.37
C LYS A 83 18.50 -13.14 -1.16
N THR A 84 17.65 -12.84 -0.19
CA THR A 84 17.64 -13.50 1.12
C THR A 84 16.23 -13.87 1.55
N LYS A 85 16.12 -14.97 2.30
CA LYS A 85 14.83 -15.45 2.86
C LYS A 85 14.20 -14.46 3.84
N GLU A 86 15.02 -13.69 4.55
CA GLU A 86 14.57 -12.66 5.50
C GLU A 86 13.73 -11.57 4.82
N SER A 87 13.98 -11.30 3.54
CA SER A 87 13.27 -10.30 2.75
C SER A 87 12.12 -10.87 1.93
N TYR A 88 11.87 -12.19 1.99
CA TYR A 88 10.78 -12.84 1.26
C TYR A 88 9.41 -12.21 1.48
N PRO A 89 9.00 -11.86 2.71
CA PRO A 89 7.71 -11.21 2.93
C PRO A 89 7.56 -9.94 2.09
N THR A 90 8.59 -9.09 2.10
CA THR A 90 8.61 -7.84 1.35
C THR A 90 8.62 -8.10 -0.15
N TYR A 91 9.47 -9.01 -0.64
CA TYR A 91 9.50 -9.33 -2.07
C TYR A 91 8.19 -9.93 -2.56
N PHE A 92 7.57 -10.79 -1.75
CA PHE A 92 6.29 -11.40 -2.05
C PHE A 92 5.16 -10.38 -2.10
N LEU A 93 5.04 -9.52 -1.08
CA LEU A 93 4.04 -8.44 -1.06
C LEU A 93 4.21 -7.48 -2.24
N ARG A 94 5.46 -7.14 -2.59
CA ARG A 94 5.75 -6.32 -3.77
C ARG A 94 5.29 -6.98 -5.06
N MET A 95 5.57 -8.28 -5.21
CA MET A 95 5.15 -9.03 -6.39
C MET A 95 3.63 -9.16 -6.48
N LEU A 96 2.95 -9.42 -5.35
CA LEU A 96 1.49 -9.40 -5.27
C LEU A 96 0.92 -8.06 -5.73
N ALA A 97 1.49 -6.94 -5.28
CA ALA A 97 1.03 -5.61 -5.68
C ALA A 97 1.20 -5.29 -7.17
N THR A 98 1.97 -6.08 -7.92
CA THR A 98 2.04 -5.95 -9.40
C THR A 98 0.81 -6.53 -10.11
N ASN A 99 0.06 -7.41 -9.43
CA ASN A 99 -1.19 -7.94 -9.92
C ASN A 99 -2.34 -6.95 -9.61
N GLU A 100 -3.10 -6.57 -10.63
CA GLU A 100 -4.15 -5.55 -10.49
C GLU A 100 -5.27 -5.94 -9.52
N GLU A 101 -5.67 -7.22 -9.51
CA GLU A 101 -6.70 -7.74 -8.61
C GLU A 101 -6.22 -7.74 -7.17
N ALA A 102 -5.04 -8.30 -6.92
CA ALA A 102 -4.43 -8.29 -5.58
C ALA A 102 -4.20 -6.86 -5.09
N ARG A 103 -3.73 -5.95 -5.95
CA ARG A 103 -3.52 -4.54 -5.58
C ARG A 103 -4.82 -3.87 -5.15
N LYS A 104 -5.93 -4.04 -5.87
CA LYS A 104 -7.24 -3.49 -5.46
C LYS A 104 -7.73 -4.01 -4.12
N LEU A 105 -7.30 -5.20 -3.72
CA LEU A 105 -7.65 -5.82 -2.45
C LEU A 105 -6.68 -5.43 -1.32
N LEU A 106 -5.43 -5.06 -1.63
CA LEU A 106 -4.43 -4.67 -0.64
C LEU A 106 -4.59 -3.22 -0.16
N TRP A 107 -5.21 -2.34 -0.95
CA TRP A 107 -5.53 -0.98 -0.54
C TRP A 107 -7.04 -0.85 -0.38
N TRP A 108 -7.48 -0.10 0.63
CA TRP A 108 -8.90 0.19 0.77
C TRP A 108 -9.32 1.20 -0.27
N ASP A 109 -10.53 1.02 -0.79
CA ASP A 109 -11.14 2.02 -1.64
C ASP A 109 -11.70 3.19 -0.82
N LYS A 110 -12.13 4.22 -1.53
CA LYS A 110 -12.68 5.44 -0.93
C LYS A 110 -13.94 5.14 -0.10
N GLU A 111 -14.83 4.29 -0.61
CA GLU A 111 -16.09 3.93 0.02
C GLU A 111 -15.86 3.25 1.39
N GLU A 112 -14.90 2.32 1.46
CA GLU A 112 -14.52 1.60 2.66
C GLU A 112 -13.95 2.52 3.74
N ILE A 113 -13.08 3.44 3.33
CA ILE A 113 -12.51 4.45 4.23
C ILE A 113 -13.63 5.36 4.76
N LEU A 114 -14.52 5.85 3.89
CA LEU A 114 -15.63 6.71 4.31
C LEU A 114 -16.60 5.99 5.26
N GLU A 115 -16.90 4.72 4.99
CA GLU A 115 -17.76 3.89 5.85
C GLU A 115 -17.17 3.71 7.25
N GLU A 116 -15.88 3.37 7.34
CA GLU A 116 -15.18 3.17 8.61
C GLU A 116 -15.19 4.43 9.48
N PHE A 117 -15.05 5.61 8.87
CA PHE A 117 -15.13 6.88 9.59
C PHE A 117 -16.57 7.40 9.79
N GLY A 118 -17.58 6.66 9.34
CA GLY A 118 -18.99 7.09 9.40
C GLY A 118 -19.27 8.37 8.60
N LEU A 119 -18.42 8.70 7.63
CA LEU A 119 -18.54 9.88 6.79
C LEU A 119 -19.56 9.60 5.69
N LYS A 120 -20.74 10.20 5.84
CA LYS A 120 -21.83 10.10 4.87
C LYS A 120 -21.87 11.37 4.02
N GLY A 121 -21.93 11.23 2.70
CA GLY A 121 -22.02 12.36 1.78
C GLY A 121 -21.50 12.02 0.40
N ASP A 122 -21.68 12.94 -0.52
CA ASP A 122 -21.13 12.87 -1.87
C ASP A 122 -19.71 13.44 -1.84
N TRP A 123 -18.77 12.61 -1.38
CA TRP A 123 -17.36 12.97 -1.32
C TRP A 123 -16.69 12.66 -2.66
N GLU A 124 -16.25 13.72 -3.34
CA GLU A 124 -15.46 13.60 -4.57
C GLU A 124 -13.97 13.54 -4.23
N VAL A 125 -13.26 12.60 -4.84
CA VAL A 125 -11.79 12.54 -4.77
C VAL A 125 -11.25 13.64 -5.69
N ALA A 126 -10.67 14.67 -5.08
CA ALA A 126 -10.06 15.76 -5.84
C ALA A 126 -8.76 15.33 -6.55
N TYR A 127 -7.98 14.44 -5.92
CA TYR A 127 -6.72 13.91 -6.43
C TYR A 127 -6.34 12.63 -5.67
N GLU A 128 -5.76 11.66 -6.38
CA GLU A 128 -5.24 10.39 -5.87
C GLU A 128 -4.00 10.02 -6.68
N THR A 129 -2.95 9.52 -6.03
CA THR A 129 -1.74 9.06 -6.69
C THR A 129 -1.01 8.01 -5.85
N GLU A 130 -0.34 7.09 -6.54
CA GLU A 130 0.67 6.17 -5.97
C GLU A 130 2.10 6.70 -6.22
N GLU A 131 2.21 7.80 -6.97
CA GLU A 131 3.44 8.36 -7.49
C GLU A 131 3.81 9.65 -6.75
N TRP A 132 4.95 9.63 -6.08
CA TRP A 132 5.57 10.82 -5.50
C TRP A 132 7.08 10.63 -5.39
N GLN A 133 7.80 11.72 -5.16
CA GLN A 133 9.24 11.69 -4.94
C GLN A 133 9.55 11.76 -3.46
N HIS A 134 10.08 10.67 -2.90
CA HIS A 134 10.76 10.74 -1.62
C HIS A 134 12.20 11.22 -1.81
N VAL A 135 12.59 12.28 -1.11
CA VAL A 135 13.95 12.82 -1.14
C VAL A 135 14.53 12.75 0.27
N GLU A 136 15.64 12.03 0.46
CA GLU A 136 16.20 11.73 1.80
C GLU A 136 16.66 12.97 2.57
N GLU A 137 17.19 13.98 1.86
CA GLU A 137 17.77 15.19 2.48
C GLU A 137 16.79 16.36 2.57
N GLU A 138 15.66 16.28 1.89
CA GLU A 138 14.66 17.35 1.80
C GLU A 138 13.57 17.16 2.86
N LYS A 139 13.13 18.26 3.48
CA LYS A 139 11.94 18.17 4.33
C LYS A 139 10.70 18.00 3.48
N VAL A 140 9.70 17.27 3.97
CA VAL A 140 8.37 17.15 3.34
C VAL A 140 7.77 18.52 2.97
N SER A 141 8.01 19.56 3.77
CA SER A 141 7.54 20.94 3.49
C SER A 141 8.28 21.66 2.35
N GLU A 142 9.49 21.21 2.01
CA GLU A 142 10.32 21.76 0.94
C GLU A 142 10.03 21.10 -0.40
N ASN A 143 9.52 19.86 -0.36
CA ASN A 143 9.17 19.06 -1.51
C ASN A 143 8.05 19.68 -2.36
N GLU A 144 8.31 19.83 -3.66
CA GLU A 144 7.43 20.53 -4.61
C GLU A 144 6.05 19.87 -4.72
N PHE A 145 5.99 18.53 -4.69
CA PHE A 145 4.71 17.81 -4.74
C PHE A 145 3.84 18.20 -3.55
N PHE A 146 4.35 18.09 -2.32
CA PHE A 146 3.58 18.43 -1.11
C PHE A 146 3.23 19.93 -1.02
N GLN A 147 4.10 20.83 -1.51
CA GLN A 147 3.77 22.25 -1.65
C GLN A 147 2.62 22.48 -2.63
N SER A 148 2.61 21.77 -3.77
CA SER A 148 1.54 21.87 -4.76
C SER A 148 0.21 21.32 -4.24
N VAL A 149 0.23 20.24 -3.45
CA VAL A 149 -0.95 19.71 -2.75
C VAL A 149 -1.51 20.74 -1.77
N ALA A 150 -0.66 21.40 -0.99
CA ALA A 150 -1.10 22.48 -0.10
C ALA A 150 -1.74 23.64 -0.87
N ALA A 151 -1.15 24.05 -2.00
CA ALA A 151 -1.68 25.09 -2.87
C ALA A 151 -3.02 24.68 -3.51
N ALA A 152 -3.19 23.42 -3.89
CA ALA A 152 -4.43 22.87 -4.43
C ALA A 152 -5.56 22.91 -3.39
N ILE A 153 -5.26 22.58 -2.12
CA ILE A 153 -6.22 22.68 -1.02
C ILE A 153 -6.63 24.15 -0.79
N GLU A 154 -5.68 25.08 -0.78
CA GLU A 154 -5.95 26.51 -0.57
C GLU A 154 -6.79 27.11 -1.70
N LYS A 155 -6.47 26.77 -2.96
CA LYS A 155 -7.17 27.27 -4.15
C LYS A 155 -8.43 26.49 -4.51
N GLN A 156 -8.65 25.35 -3.87
CA GLN A 156 -9.70 24.38 -4.22
C GLN A 156 -9.61 23.95 -5.70
N ASP A 157 -8.38 23.75 -6.18
CA ASP A 157 -8.09 23.44 -7.57
C ASP A 157 -7.03 22.36 -7.67
N PRO A 158 -7.39 21.08 -7.92
CA PRO A 158 -6.41 20.00 -8.02
C PRO A 158 -5.53 20.10 -9.27
N SER A 159 -5.88 20.92 -10.26
CA SER A 159 -5.09 21.06 -11.50
C SER A 159 -3.72 21.71 -11.28
N VAL A 160 -3.50 22.33 -10.12
CA VAL A 160 -2.19 22.92 -9.76
C VAL A 160 -1.24 21.92 -9.12
N ILE A 161 -1.67 20.68 -8.88
CA ILE A 161 -0.80 19.63 -8.32
C ILE A 161 0.26 19.28 -9.36
N VAL A 162 1.51 19.26 -8.89
CA VAL A 162 2.68 18.98 -9.71
C VAL A 162 3.09 17.53 -9.50
N ASP A 163 2.80 16.72 -10.51
CA ASP A 163 3.23 15.32 -10.57
C ASP A 163 4.48 15.25 -11.49
N LYS A 164 5.64 14.98 -10.89
CA LYS A 164 6.95 14.99 -11.57
C LYS A 164 7.65 13.64 -11.39
N ASP A 165 8.96 13.65 -11.14
CA ASP A 165 9.78 12.46 -10.95
C ASP A 165 9.21 11.66 -9.77
N ALA A 166 8.75 10.43 -10.02
CA ALA A 166 8.28 9.53 -8.98
C ALA A 166 9.34 8.45 -8.71
N ASN A 167 9.66 8.22 -7.45
CA ASN A 167 10.59 7.15 -7.05
C ASN A 167 9.92 6.04 -6.23
N THR A 168 8.60 5.94 -6.30
CA THR A 168 7.81 4.93 -5.58
C THR A 168 7.81 3.56 -6.25
N HIS A 169 8.19 3.45 -7.53
CA HIS A 169 8.33 2.16 -8.20
C HIS A 169 9.61 1.44 -7.77
N TRP A 170 9.54 0.12 -7.58
CA TRP A 170 10.66 -0.74 -7.18
C TRP A 170 11.82 -0.86 -8.19
N LYS A 171 11.69 -0.27 -9.38
CA LYS A 171 12.70 -0.31 -10.45
C LYS A 171 13.63 0.89 -10.43
N ASN A 172 13.34 1.86 -9.57
CA ASN A 172 14.09 3.11 -9.43
C ASN A 172 15.43 2.88 -8.73
#